data_AF-A0A7H1KP30-F1
#
_entry.id   AF-A0A7H1KP30-F1
#
_cell.length_a   1.000
_cell.length_b   1.000
_cell.length_c   1.000
_cell.angle_alpha   90.00
_cell.angle_beta   90.00
_cell.angle_gamma   90.00
#
_symmetry.space_group_name_H-M   'P 1'
#
loop_
_entity.id
_entity.type
_entity.pdbx_description
1 polymer ?
#
loop_
_entity_poly.entity_id
_entity_poly.type
_entity_poly.pdbx_seq_one_letter_code
_entity_poly.pdbx_strand_id
1 'polypeptide(L)'
;MKYRMLNIFYNRDAEIKMLEEMAAEEERLIEQNDKKKYETWLKEKLAAFRTFLHDQELSRRRKEKNLEQRSYQEALEIFTALMVEIESFEESVQKRLKMIEKNWKGLTAFYFVEGAPATNNLVENYYGASLKTHHKKQFRTEKGLKNQMKLSSIKRAGILGKCKDTILNAFSRFIPFLSPG
;
A
#
# COMPACT_ATOMS: atom_id res chain seq x y z
N MET A 1 0.76 -2.24 1.55
CA MET A 1 0.13 -0.97 1.12
C MET A 1 -1.32 -1.11 0.65
N LYS A 2 -1.65 -2.02 -0.29
CA LYS A 2 -3.03 -2.22 -0.77
C LYS A 2 -4.07 -2.31 0.34
N TYR A 3 -3.87 -3.22 1.27
CA TYR A 3 -4.82 -3.44 2.36
C TYR A 3 -4.89 -2.26 3.33
N ARG A 4 -3.76 -1.60 3.66
CA ARG A 4 -3.74 -0.34 4.43
C ARG A 4 -4.59 0.77 3.80
N MET A 5 -4.53 0.95 2.48
CA MET A 5 -5.37 1.96 1.78
C MET A 5 -6.84 1.55 1.68
N LEU A 6 -7.13 0.27 1.46
CA LEU A 6 -8.50 -0.24 1.49
C LEU A 6 -9.11 -0.14 2.91
N ASN A 7 -8.26 -0.20 3.94
CA ASN A 7 -8.65 -0.10 5.35
C ASN A 7 -9.19 1.27 5.75
N ILE A 8 -8.98 2.30 4.91
CA ILE A 8 -9.48 3.65 5.19
C ILE A 8 -11.01 3.61 5.34
N PHE A 9 -11.73 3.02 4.38
CA PHE A 9 -13.20 3.06 4.38
C PHE A 9 -13.87 1.78 4.87
N TYR A 10 -13.18 0.64 4.77
CA TYR A 10 -13.73 -0.65 5.15
C TYR A 10 -12.77 -1.40 6.04
N ASN A 11 -13.27 -2.11 7.04
CA ASN A 11 -12.44 -2.88 7.95
C ASN A 11 -11.66 -3.96 7.19
N ARG A 12 -10.33 -3.85 7.24
CA ARG A 12 -9.33 -4.78 6.68
C ARG A 12 -8.27 -5.16 7.72
N ASP A 13 -8.57 -4.99 9.01
CA ASP A 13 -7.60 -5.17 10.08
C ASP A 13 -7.07 -6.60 10.15
N ALA A 14 -7.95 -7.57 9.91
CA ALA A 14 -7.57 -8.97 9.91
C ALA A 14 -6.59 -9.29 8.76
N GLU A 15 -6.82 -8.75 7.55
CA GLU A 15 -5.87 -8.87 6.44
C GLU A 15 -4.55 -8.15 6.72
N ILE A 16 -4.59 -6.96 7.34
CA ILE A 16 -3.39 -6.21 7.69
C ILE A 16 -2.56 -6.96 8.72
N LYS A 17 -3.20 -7.43 9.80
CA LYS A 17 -2.54 -8.18 10.86
C LYS A 17 -1.81 -9.40 10.32
N MET A 18 -2.45 -10.20 9.47
CA MET A 18 -1.80 -11.36 8.87
C MET A 18 -0.59 -10.96 7.99
N LEU A 19 -0.68 -9.85 7.26
CA LEU A 19 0.45 -9.35 6.45
C LEU A 19 1.60 -8.81 7.31
N GLU A 20 1.31 -8.20 8.45
CA GLU A 20 2.32 -7.73 9.40
C GLU A 20 3.04 -8.91 10.07
N GLU A 21 2.30 -9.94 10.48
CA GLU A 21 2.86 -11.20 11.00
C GLU A 21 3.77 -11.86 9.94
N MET A 22 3.31 -11.92 8.69
CA MET A 22 4.12 -12.42 7.58
C MET A 22 5.39 -11.60 7.36
N ALA A 23 5.33 -10.27 7.46
CA ALA A 23 6.48 -9.39 7.29
C ALA A 23 7.52 -9.58 8.41
N ALA A 24 7.07 -9.74 9.67
CA ALA A 24 7.95 -10.00 10.81
C ALA A 24 8.66 -11.36 10.71
N GLU A 25 7.97 -12.39 10.21
CA GLU A 25 8.58 -13.69 9.92
C GLU A 25 9.60 -13.62 8.77
N GLU A 26 9.32 -12.82 7.75
CA GLU A 26 10.18 -12.65 6.58
C GLU A 26 11.57 -12.13 6.97
N GLU A 27 11.64 -11.16 7.87
CA GLU A 27 12.89 -10.53 8.32
C GLU A 27 13.88 -11.58 8.86
N ARG A 28 13.39 -12.54 9.66
CA ARG A 28 14.19 -13.64 10.22
C ARG A 28 14.71 -14.63 9.17
N LEU A 29 14.01 -14.75 8.04
CA LEU A 29 14.39 -15.66 6.95
C LEU A 29 15.38 -15.02 5.99
N ILE A 30 15.28 -13.70 5.79
CA ILE A 30 16.25 -12.94 5.01
C ILE A 30 17.63 -13.00 5.67
N GLU A 31 17.70 -12.93 7.00
CA GLU A 31 18.95 -13.08 7.77
C GLU A 31 19.65 -14.43 7.54
N GLN A 32 18.92 -15.49 7.24
CA GLN A 32 19.46 -16.83 6.99
C GLN A 32 20.07 -17.00 5.58
N ASN A 33 19.84 -16.05 4.68
CA ASN A 33 20.37 -16.00 3.30
C ASN A 33 20.18 -17.27 2.44
N ASP A 34 19.21 -18.13 2.79
CA ASP A 34 18.84 -19.30 1.98
C ASP A 34 17.72 -18.93 0.99
N LYS A 35 18.12 -18.74 -0.27
CA LYS A 35 17.21 -18.36 -1.35
C LYS A 35 16.12 -19.41 -1.63
N LYS A 36 16.42 -20.71 -1.55
CA LYS A 36 15.44 -21.77 -1.86
C LYS A 36 14.41 -21.86 -0.74
N LYS A 37 14.86 -21.85 0.51
CA LYS A 37 13.99 -21.84 1.69
C LYS A 37 13.06 -20.62 1.69
N TYR A 38 13.58 -19.45 1.33
CA TYR A 38 12.78 -18.22 1.19
C TYR A 38 11.73 -18.32 0.07
N GLU A 39 12.06 -18.91 -1.09
CA GLU A 39 11.08 -19.12 -2.18
C GLU A 39 9.93 -20.05 -1.74
N THR A 40 10.27 -21.18 -1.10
CA THR A 40 9.26 -22.11 -0.59
C THR A 40 8.37 -21.46 0.46
N TRP A 41 8.94 -20.78 1.46
CA TRP A 41 8.18 -20.06 2.48
C TRP A 41 7.26 -18.99 1.87
N LEU A 42 7.76 -18.25 0.86
CA LEU A 42 6.96 -17.22 0.20
C LEU A 42 5.74 -17.84 -0.51
N LYS A 43 5.90 -18.96 -1.22
CA LYS A 43 4.76 -19.66 -1.84
C LYS A 43 3.74 -20.09 -0.81
N GLU A 44 4.20 -20.70 0.28
CA GLU A 44 3.33 -21.22 1.34
C GLU A 44 2.54 -20.10 2.01
N LYS A 45 3.19 -19.00 2.40
CA LYS A 45 2.51 -17.87 3.02
C LYS A 45 1.55 -17.16 2.08
N LEU A 46 1.89 -17.04 0.79
CA LEU A 46 0.95 -16.51 -0.21
C LEU A 46 -0.27 -17.41 -0.40
N ALA A 47 -0.08 -18.72 -0.42
CA ALA A 47 -1.18 -19.67 -0.51
C ALA A 47 -2.09 -19.55 0.72
N ALA A 48 -1.49 -19.53 1.93
CA ALA A 48 -2.21 -19.33 3.18
C ALA A 48 -3.00 -18.01 3.19
N PHE A 49 -2.39 -16.90 2.74
CA PHE A 49 -3.08 -15.60 2.67
C PHE A 49 -4.25 -15.61 1.68
N ARG A 50 -4.11 -16.30 0.53
CA ARG A 50 -5.22 -16.43 -0.43
C ARG A 50 -6.38 -17.26 0.13
N THR A 51 -6.08 -18.36 0.80
CA THR A 51 -7.09 -19.19 1.48
C THR A 51 -7.81 -18.38 2.54
N PHE A 52 -7.07 -17.64 3.37
CA PHE A 52 -7.63 -16.75 4.37
C PHE A 52 -8.61 -15.71 3.79
N LEU A 53 -8.22 -15.03 2.71
CA LEU A 53 -9.10 -14.07 2.03
C LEU A 53 -10.37 -14.74 1.50
N HIS A 54 -10.23 -15.93 0.91
CA HIS A 54 -11.36 -16.69 0.38
C HIS A 54 -12.32 -17.09 1.49
N ASP A 55 -11.81 -17.60 2.62
CA ASP A 55 -12.62 -18.03 3.75
C ASP A 55 -13.35 -16.86 4.41
N GLN A 56 -12.71 -15.70 4.51
CA GLN A 56 -13.37 -14.48 4.98
C GLN A 56 -14.49 -14.02 4.04
N GLU A 57 -14.26 -14.04 2.72
CA GLU A 57 -15.29 -13.71 1.75
C GLU A 57 -16.47 -14.69 1.83
N LEU A 58 -16.18 -15.99 1.86
CA LEU A 58 -17.20 -17.04 1.95
C LEU A 58 -18.00 -16.93 3.25
N SER A 59 -17.34 -16.65 4.36
CA SER A 59 -17.99 -16.43 5.66
C SER A 59 -18.93 -15.22 5.63
N ARG A 60 -18.54 -14.12 4.98
CA ARG A 60 -19.40 -12.95 4.79
C ARG A 60 -20.60 -13.25 3.91
N ARG A 61 -20.38 -13.92 2.77
CA ARG A 61 -21.45 -14.33 1.83
C ARG A 61 -22.47 -15.24 2.50
N ARG A 62 -22.03 -16.25 3.26
CA ARG A 62 -22.92 -17.17 4.01
C ARG A 62 -23.77 -16.46 5.07
N LYS A 63 -23.28 -15.34 5.61
CA LYS A 63 -24.00 -14.51 6.58
C LYS A 63 -24.82 -13.40 5.90
N GLU A 64 -24.78 -13.31 4.56
CA GLU A 64 -25.36 -12.23 3.76
C GLU A 64 -24.92 -10.84 4.22
N LYS A 65 -23.68 -10.73 4.72
CA LYS A 65 -23.10 -9.48 5.20
C LYS A 65 -22.14 -8.90 4.19
N ASN A 66 -22.20 -7.58 4.04
CA ASN A 66 -21.17 -6.82 3.34
C ASN A 66 -19.90 -6.72 4.20
N LEU A 67 -18.82 -6.19 3.60
CA LEU A 67 -17.67 -5.80 4.40
C LEU A 67 -18.09 -4.72 5.39
N GLU A 68 -17.60 -4.81 6.62
CA GLU A 68 -17.84 -3.78 7.62
C GLU A 68 -17.24 -2.46 7.15
N GLN A 69 -18.08 -1.44 7.12
CA GLN A 69 -17.68 -0.08 6.80
C GLN A 69 -17.26 0.62 8.08
N ARG A 70 -16.13 1.33 8.04
CA ARG A 70 -15.67 2.09 9.20
C ARG A 70 -16.54 3.31 9.43
N SER A 71 -16.59 3.81 10.66
CA SER A 71 -17.14 5.14 10.91
C SER A 71 -16.30 6.22 10.23
N TYR A 72 -16.89 7.41 10.04
CA TYR A 72 -16.18 8.55 9.45
C TYR A 72 -14.91 8.91 10.26
N GLN A 73 -15.02 8.89 11.59
CA GLN A 73 -13.93 9.21 12.49
C GLN A 73 -12.76 8.23 12.34
N GLU A 74 -13.03 6.93 12.37
CA GLU A 74 -11.99 5.91 12.16
C GLU A 74 -11.34 6.00 10.78
N ALA A 75 -12.15 6.27 9.74
CA ALA A 75 -11.64 6.45 8.39
C ALA A 75 -10.67 7.64 8.29
N LEU A 76 -11.03 8.76 8.94
CA LEU A 76 -10.20 9.95 9.02
C LEU A 76 -8.90 9.70 9.79
N GLU A 77 -8.97 8.99 10.92
CA GLU A 77 -7.81 8.63 11.74
C GLU A 77 -6.81 7.76 10.95
N ILE A 78 -7.29 6.70 10.31
CA ILE A 78 -6.45 5.82 9.48
C ILE A 78 -5.85 6.58 8.30
N PHE A 79 -6.64 7.43 7.64
CA PHE A 79 -6.13 8.22 6.53
C PHE A 79 -5.05 9.21 6.99
N THR A 80 -5.28 9.90 8.11
CA THR A 80 -4.32 10.86 8.67
C THR A 80 -3.02 10.15 9.06
N ALA A 81 -3.09 8.97 9.67
CA ALA A 81 -1.91 8.17 9.98
C ALA A 81 -1.11 7.81 8.70
N LEU A 82 -1.78 7.47 7.60
CA LEU A 82 -1.13 7.24 6.31
C LEU A 82 -0.52 8.52 5.71
N MET A 83 -1.15 9.67 5.91
CA MET A 83 -0.64 10.95 5.42
C MET A 83 0.61 11.40 6.20
N VAL A 84 0.72 11.08 7.50
CA VAL A 84 1.93 11.34 8.31
C VAL A 84 3.13 10.55 7.75
N GLU A 85 2.91 9.31 7.31
CA GLU A 85 3.96 8.44 6.75
C GLU A 85 4.20 8.67 5.25
N ILE A 86 3.55 9.65 4.61
CA ILE A 86 3.46 9.74 3.14
C ILE A 86 4.84 9.76 2.45
N GLU A 87 5.81 10.46 3.01
CA GLU A 87 7.16 10.58 2.45
C GLU A 87 7.92 9.26 2.43
N SER A 88 7.55 8.31 3.29
CA SER A 88 8.14 6.97 3.34
C SER A 88 7.67 6.04 2.22
N PHE A 89 6.56 6.39 1.54
CA PHE A 89 5.95 5.56 0.51
C PHE A 89 6.50 5.83 -0.89
N GLU A 90 6.28 4.88 -1.79
CA GLU A 90 6.60 5.06 -3.21
C GLU A 90 5.78 6.20 -3.83
N GLU A 91 6.34 6.96 -4.78
CA GLU A 91 5.66 8.09 -5.42
C GLU A 91 4.26 7.77 -5.95
N SER A 92 4.05 6.55 -6.45
CA SER A 92 2.76 6.09 -6.97
C SER A 92 1.70 6.05 -5.86
N VAL A 93 2.08 5.58 -4.66
CA VAL A 93 1.25 5.57 -3.46
C VAL A 93 1.02 6.99 -2.95
N GLN A 94 2.07 7.82 -2.92
CA GLN A 94 1.96 9.23 -2.50
C GLN A 94 0.97 10.00 -3.37
N LYS A 95 1.11 9.90 -4.70
CA LYS A 95 0.19 10.52 -5.68
C LYS A 95 -1.24 10.04 -5.43
N ARG A 96 -1.42 8.79 -4.99
CA ARG A 96 -2.74 8.24 -4.70
C ARG A 96 -3.34 8.77 -3.41
N LEU A 97 -2.57 8.84 -2.34
CA LEU A 97 -3.01 9.41 -1.07
C LEU A 97 -3.37 10.89 -1.23
N LYS A 98 -2.57 11.67 -1.97
CA LYS A 98 -2.89 13.06 -2.34
C LYS A 98 -4.16 13.18 -3.19
N MET A 99 -4.45 12.21 -4.05
CA MET A 99 -5.70 12.18 -4.80
C MET A 99 -6.90 11.90 -3.87
N ILE A 100 -6.74 10.96 -2.92
CA ILE A 100 -7.77 10.68 -1.90
C ILE A 100 -8.03 11.94 -1.06
N GLU A 101 -6.97 12.62 -0.62
CA GLU A 101 -7.05 13.89 0.12
C GLU A 101 -7.85 14.93 -0.66
N LYS A 102 -7.48 15.18 -1.93
CA LYS A 102 -8.15 16.15 -2.81
C LYS A 102 -9.64 15.84 -2.99
N ASN A 103 -10.00 14.56 -3.04
CA ASN A 103 -11.36 14.09 -3.28
C ASN A 103 -12.08 13.63 -1.99
N TRP A 104 -11.53 13.93 -0.82
CA TRP A 104 -12.00 13.36 0.46
C TRP A 104 -13.49 13.58 0.66
N LYS A 105 -13.97 14.83 0.47
CA LYS A 105 -15.39 15.19 0.61
C LYS A 105 -16.31 14.34 -0.27
N GLY A 106 -15.92 14.09 -1.51
CA GLY A 106 -16.69 13.26 -2.44
C GLY A 106 -16.63 11.78 -2.08
N LEU A 107 -15.46 11.31 -1.64
CA LEU A 107 -15.25 9.94 -1.18
C LEU A 107 -15.95 9.64 0.14
N THR A 108 -16.18 10.63 1.00
CA THR A 108 -16.84 10.45 2.30
C THR A 108 -18.30 10.92 2.31
N ALA A 109 -18.84 11.39 1.18
CA ALA A 109 -20.20 11.94 1.12
C ALA A 109 -21.26 10.93 1.59
N PHE A 110 -21.01 9.63 1.37
CA PHE A 110 -21.89 8.55 1.81
C PHE A 110 -22.07 8.44 3.33
N TYR A 111 -21.19 9.04 4.14
CA TYR A 111 -21.35 9.09 5.60
C TYR A 111 -22.43 10.06 6.06
N PHE A 112 -22.74 11.06 5.23
CA PHE A 112 -23.58 12.20 5.61
C PHE A 112 -24.88 12.26 4.82
N VAL A 113 -24.96 11.56 3.70
CA VAL A 113 -26.13 11.55 2.82
C VAL A 113 -26.74 10.15 2.81
N GLU A 114 -27.98 10.05 3.30
CA GLU A 114 -28.73 8.81 3.30
C GLU A 114 -28.98 8.34 1.86
N GLY A 115 -28.71 7.06 1.58
CA GLY A 115 -28.85 6.47 0.25
C GLY A 115 -27.73 6.81 -0.75
N ALA A 116 -26.75 7.64 -0.38
CA ALA A 116 -25.58 7.86 -1.23
C ALA A 116 -24.70 6.60 -1.29
N PRO A 117 -24.29 6.15 -2.49
CA PRO A 117 -23.52 4.92 -2.61
C PRO A 117 -22.10 5.11 -2.06
N ALA A 118 -21.68 4.18 -1.21
CA ALA A 118 -20.29 4.10 -0.76
C ALA A 118 -19.39 3.69 -1.94
N THR A 119 -18.79 4.67 -2.63
CA THR A 119 -17.95 4.42 -3.80
C THR A 119 -16.48 4.50 -3.44
N ASN A 120 -15.87 3.35 -3.15
CA ASN A 120 -14.41 3.25 -3.10
C ASN A 120 -13.80 3.12 -4.51
N ASN A 121 -14.61 3.19 -5.57
CA ASN A 121 -14.23 2.95 -6.96
C ASN A 121 -12.95 3.68 -7.33
N LEU A 122 -12.72 4.89 -6.84
CA LEU A 122 -11.41 5.52 -7.01
C LEU A 122 -10.34 4.63 -6.36
N VAL A 123 -10.32 4.43 -5.05
CA VAL A 123 -9.31 3.58 -4.37
C VAL A 123 -9.15 2.19 -5.01
N GLU A 124 -10.24 1.49 -5.35
CA GLU A 124 -10.19 0.17 -5.99
C GLU A 124 -9.69 0.21 -7.43
N ASN A 125 -10.13 1.19 -8.23
CA ASN A 125 -9.63 1.41 -9.59
C ASN A 125 -8.13 1.74 -9.61
N TYR A 126 -7.52 2.19 -8.52
CA TYR A 126 -6.05 2.28 -8.47
C TYR A 126 -5.41 0.90 -8.69
N TYR A 127 -5.85 -0.08 -7.91
CA TYR A 127 -5.34 -1.45 -7.99
C TYR A 127 -5.87 -2.18 -9.22
N GLY A 128 -7.05 -1.80 -9.72
CA GLY A 128 -7.65 -2.30 -10.95
C GLY A 128 -7.05 -1.74 -12.25
N ALA A 129 -6.81 -0.44 -12.35
CA ALA A 129 -6.43 0.27 -13.58
C ALA A 129 -4.93 0.60 -13.67
N SER A 130 -4.25 0.89 -12.55
CA SER A 130 -2.81 1.27 -12.57
C SER A 130 -1.88 0.07 -12.77
N LEU A 131 -2.40 -1.14 -12.54
CA LEU A 131 -1.69 -2.35 -12.90
C LEU A 131 -1.97 -2.67 -14.37
N LYS A 132 -1.03 -2.35 -15.27
CA LYS A 132 -1.03 -2.88 -16.64
C LYS A 132 -1.10 -4.42 -16.59
N THR A 133 -1.64 -5.08 -17.62
CA THR A 133 -1.82 -6.55 -17.64
C THR A 133 -0.54 -7.32 -17.26
N HIS A 134 0.63 -6.81 -17.64
CA HIS A 134 1.93 -7.38 -17.23
C HIS A 134 2.28 -7.11 -15.76
N HIS A 135 1.95 -5.94 -15.18
CA HIS A 135 2.10 -5.68 -13.74
C HIS A 135 1.14 -6.54 -12.91
N LYS A 136 -0.12 -6.72 -13.35
CA LYS A 136 -1.05 -7.70 -12.75
C LYS A 136 -0.51 -9.12 -12.82
N LYS A 137 0.13 -9.49 -13.94
CA LYS A 137 0.84 -10.78 -14.08
C LYS A 137 2.06 -10.86 -13.14
N GLN A 138 2.82 -9.78 -12.95
CA GLN A 138 3.95 -9.75 -12.01
C GLN A 138 3.51 -9.95 -10.56
N PHE A 139 2.38 -9.38 -10.12
CA PHE A 139 1.81 -9.67 -8.79
C PHE A 139 1.20 -11.07 -8.67
N ARG A 140 0.91 -11.74 -9.79
CA ARG A 140 0.40 -13.13 -9.83
C ARG A 140 1.51 -14.17 -9.86
N THR A 141 2.66 -13.82 -10.42
CA THR A 141 3.85 -14.68 -10.50
C THR A 141 4.77 -14.46 -9.31
N GLU A 142 5.26 -15.53 -8.73
CA GLU A 142 6.19 -15.52 -7.61
C GLU A 142 7.44 -14.66 -7.85
N LYS A 143 8.00 -14.71 -9.07
CA LYS A 143 9.14 -13.89 -9.49
C LYS A 143 8.86 -12.38 -9.42
N GLY A 144 7.67 -11.95 -9.80
CA GLY A 144 7.29 -10.53 -9.76
C GLY A 144 6.99 -10.04 -8.35
N LEU A 145 6.41 -10.89 -7.50
CA LEU A 145 6.19 -10.57 -6.09
C LEU A 145 7.53 -10.49 -5.33
N LYS A 146 8.45 -11.43 -5.58
CA LYS A 146 9.81 -11.43 -5.03
C LYS A 146 10.62 -10.20 -5.44
N ASN A 147 10.48 -9.74 -6.68
CA ASN A 147 11.11 -8.50 -7.14
C ASN A 147 10.54 -7.27 -6.42
N GLN A 148 9.24 -7.22 -6.18
CA GLN A 148 8.62 -6.11 -5.46
C GLN A 148 8.98 -6.09 -3.98
N MET A 149 9.06 -7.26 -3.33
CA MET A 149 9.49 -7.40 -1.94
C MET A 149 10.97 -7.04 -1.78
N LYS A 150 11.83 -7.47 -2.71
CA LYS A 150 13.24 -7.02 -2.77
C LYS A 150 13.35 -5.51 -2.99
N LEU A 151 12.62 -4.93 -3.94
CA LEU A 151 12.63 -3.48 -4.18
C LEU A 151 12.17 -2.70 -2.94
N SER A 152 11.13 -3.19 -2.26
CA SER A 152 10.64 -2.64 -0.99
C SER A 152 11.71 -2.72 0.11
N SER A 153 12.34 -3.88 0.28
CA SER A 153 13.41 -4.11 1.27
C SER A 153 14.65 -3.23 0.99
N ILE A 154 15.08 -3.15 -0.27
CA ILE A 154 16.21 -2.31 -0.72
C ILE A 154 15.91 -0.81 -0.51
N LYS A 155 14.65 -0.38 -0.72
CA LYS A 155 14.22 1.00 -0.44
C LYS A 155 14.15 1.29 1.07
N ARG A 156 13.59 0.39 1.86
CA ARG A 156 13.54 0.51 3.34
C ARG A 156 14.93 0.52 3.97
N ALA A 157 15.86 -0.25 3.42
CA ALA A 157 17.26 -0.30 3.83
C ALA A 157 18.10 0.89 3.33
N GLY A 158 17.52 1.81 2.54
CA GLY A 158 18.23 2.97 2.00
C GLY A 158 19.36 2.65 1.00
N ILE A 159 19.42 1.42 0.49
CA ILE A 159 20.49 0.91 -0.40
C ILE A 159 20.39 1.51 -1.81
N LEU A 160 19.16 1.76 -2.28
CA LEU A 160 18.94 2.71 -3.39
C LEU A 160 19.06 4.11 -2.79
N GLY A 161 20.29 4.62 -2.80
CA GLY A 161 20.71 5.77 -2.01
C GLY A 161 19.69 6.91 -1.96
N LYS A 162 19.53 7.49 -0.77
CA LYS A 162 19.03 8.87 -0.63
C LYS A 162 19.76 9.70 -1.68
N CYS A 163 19.01 10.45 -2.50
CA CYS A 163 19.60 11.40 -3.43
C CYS A 163 20.61 12.24 -2.64
N LYS A 164 21.91 12.06 -2.91
CA LYS A 164 22.99 12.70 -2.13
C LYS A 164 23.03 14.22 -2.37
N ASP A 165 22.33 14.68 -3.40
CA ASP A 165 22.06 16.08 -3.65
C ASP A 165 20.59 16.38 -3.38
N THR A 166 20.34 17.18 -2.35
CA THR A 166 19.04 17.83 -2.15
C THR A 166 18.75 18.76 -3.34
N ILE A 167 17.46 19.05 -3.61
CA ILE A 167 17.07 20.08 -4.60
C ILE A 167 17.79 21.41 -4.31
N LEU A 168 18.03 21.72 -3.04
CA LEU A 168 18.86 22.86 -2.61
C LEU A 168 20.31 22.79 -3.10
N ASN A 169 20.97 21.63 -3.03
CA ASN A 169 22.32 21.42 -3.58
C ASN A 169 22.37 21.51 -5.11
N ALA A 170 21.28 21.13 -5.79
CA ALA A 170 21.17 21.34 -7.24
C ALA A 170 21.00 22.83 -7.56
N PHE A 171 20.17 23.56 -6.81
CA PHE A 171 19.95 25.00 -6.99
C PHE A 171 21.21 25.84 -6.72
N SER A 172 22.02 25.52 -5.72
CA SER A 172 23.26 26.24 -5.43
C SER A 172 24.35 26.05 -6.48
N ARG A 173 24.28 25.00 -7.30
CA ARG A 173 25.13 24.83 -8.50
C ARG A 173 24.67 25.68 -9.69
N PHE A 174 23.43 26.18 -9.66
CA PHE A 174 22.84 27.07 -10.67
C PHE A 174 22.95 28.56 -10.30
N ILE A 175 23.74 28.93 -9.29
CA ILE A 175 24.11 30.33 -9.04
C ILE A 175 25.53 30.61 -9.55
N PRO A 176 25.76 30.71 -10.88
CA PRO A 176 26.72 31.66 -11.39
C PRO A 176 26.00 33.01 -11.58
N PHE A 177 26.63 34.08 -11.10
CA PHE A 177 26.24 35.50 -11.27
C PHE A 177 25.19 36.07 -10.31
N LEU A 178 25.55 36.15 -9.02
CA LEU A 178 25.26 37.37 -8.24
C LEU A 178 26.55 37.78 -7.53
N SER A 179 27.48 38.40 -8.27
CA SER A 179 28.42 39.34 -7.66
C SER A 179 27.69 40.68 -7.53
N PRO A 180 27.81 41.39 -6.41
CA PRO A 180 27.35 42.77 -6.31
C PRO A 180 28.36 43.64 -7.08
N GLY A 181 27.93 44.15 -8.23
CA GLY A 181 28.52 45.30 -8.90
C GLY A 181 27.60 46.49 -8.74
#